data_AF-A0A535ID65-F1
#
_entry.id   AF-A0A535ID65-F1
#
_cell.length_a   1.000
_cell.length_b   1.000
_cell.length_c   1.000
_cell.angle_alpha   90.00
_cell.angle_beta   90.00
_cell.angle_gamma   90.00
#
_symmetry.space_group_name_H-M   'P 1'
#
loop_
_entity.id
_entity.type
_entity.pdbx_description
1 polymer ?
#
loop_
_entity_poly.entity_id
_entity_poly.type
_entity_poly.pdbx_seq_one_letter_code
_entity_poly.pdbx_strand_id
1 'polypeptide(L)'
;MLLLILGFLVLYPLALLLLNSFQLARPGAAPVWGLRGWQQAFTQPGIRAAVFNTLSLTAVQVVISTVAAVGAAWLIARTDVPTRNSLECGFWIAYFLPTLPVVLAWILLLDPQFGLVNTALVNALGLRSGPFNIYSWWGIVFAHMMTYSIAIKVMLLVPVFRNMDRTLEEAAQVTGASRFVATSRIMLPLMAPVILVVLLMSIIRGFEAFEIELVLGLPAHIDVYSTQIYRIVRQEPPQYGPATSMGVMILLIMLPFVIAQRWATRRGVFTTITGRYRGGLVLLGAWRWPATAALSGFVLLVTVVPVTFLLMGTFMRLFGFFSLGNPWTLKHWITVLHDPLFLSSIQNTLIIGLSTALLSVALYSAVAYVIVRVRFFAAGALDFLSWLPFTLPGVLLSLGYLWMFLGLPMFRPLYGSHLVLILALMLGGITLGVQLSKTTLLQLGSELEEASRVAGGSWLLTYRRVVLPLLGPVLLTVGILSFVQTSRNVSSVVLLATSGTRPLSLLQLDYLTQGQYEAGGVAGVVVVLLTISIALLARRFGLSLGVGQERPNP
;
A
#
# COMPACT_ATOMS: atom_id res chain seq x y z
N MET A 1 21.61 20.40 -3.59
CA MET A 1 21.97 18.98 -3.65
C MET A 1 20.75 18.05 -3.53
N LEU A 2 20.00 18.05 -2.41
CA LEU A 2 18.84 17.14 -2.22
C LEU A 2 17.81 17.20 -3.35
N LEU A 3 17.48 18.40 -3.85
CA LEU A 3 16.59 18.57 -5.00
C LEU A 3 17.11 17.88 -6.26
N LEU A 4 18.43 17.93 -6.50
CA LEU A 4 19.05 17.26 -7.66
C LEU A 4 19.06 15.74 -7.49
N ILE A 5 19.36 15.24 -6.28
CA ILE A 5 19.32 13.80 -6.00
C ILE A 5 17.90 13.27 -6.17
N LEU A 6 16.91 13.92 -5.57
CA LEU A 6 15.52 13.49 -5.66
C LEU A 6 14.98 13.66 -7.09
N GLY A 7 15.31 14.78 -7.75
CA GLY A 7 14.98 15.01 -9.14
C GLY A 7 15.56 13.94 -10.05
N PHE A 8 16.81 13.52 -9.82
CA PHE A 8 17.43 12.43 -10.56
C PHE A 8 16.74 11.09 -10.28
N LEU A 9 16.51 10.72 -9.02
CA LEU A 9 15.88 9.45 -8.69
C LEU A 9 14.43 9.35 -9.21
N VAL A 10 13.69 10.45 -9.23
CA VAL A 10 12.27 10.45 -9.61
C VAL A 10 12.05 10.82 -11.08
N LEU A 11 12.58 11.96 -11.54
CA LEU A 11 12.29 12.47 -12.89
C LEU A 11 13.09 11.76 -13.96
N TYR A 12 14.30 11.28 -13.67
CA TYR A 12 15.12 10.61 -14.67
C TYR A 12 14.50 9.30 -15.20
N PRO A 13 14.07 8.34 -14.37
CA PRO A 13 13.41 7.13 -14.88
C PRO A 13 12.09 7.45 -15.60
N LEU A 14 11.35 8.48 -15.18
CA LEU A 14 10.15 8.94 -15.88
C LEU A 14 10.47 9.55 -17.26
N ALA A 15 11.51 10.38 -17.33
CA ALA A 15 11.99 10.94 -18.59
C ALA A 15 12.47 9.81 -19.52
N LEU A 16 13.14 8.79 -18.98
CA LEU A 16 13.53 7.61 -19.75
C LEU A 16 12.32 6.81 -20.23
N LEU A 17 11.25 6.66 -19.45
CA LEU A 17 10.02 6.03 -19.94
C LEU A 17 9.41 6.81 -21.10
N LEU A 18 9.34 8.13 -20.98
CA LEU A 18 8.82 9.02 -22.03
C LEU A 18 9.66 8.92 -23.31
N LEU A 19 10.97 9.07 -23.19
CA LEU A 19 11.89 9.00 -24.32
C LEU A 19 11.89 7.60 -24.93
N ASN A 20 12.11 6.56 -24.13
CA ASN A 20 12.16 5.17 -24.62
C ASN A 20 10.79 4.59 -25.02
N SER A 21 9.69 5.34 -24.88
CA SER A 21 8.41 4.99 -25.53
C SER A 21 8.48 5.06 -27.05
N PHE A 22 9.46 5.78 -27.59
CA PHE A 22 9.76 5.85 -29.03
C PHE A 22 10.92 4.94 -29.43
N GLN A 23 11.49 4.19 -28.49
CA GLN A 23 12.62 3.29 -28.75
C GLN A 23 12.12 1.88 -29.06
N LEU A 24 12.53 1.33 -30.21
CA LEU A 24 12.21 -0.03 -30.64
C LEU A 24 13.27 -1.05 -30.20
N ALA A 25 14.49 -0.60 -29.94
CA ALA A 25 15.58 -1.44 -29.48
C ALA A 25 15.41 -1.82 -28.00
N ARG A 26 15.93 -2.99 -27.63
CA ARG A 26 15.99 -3.42 -26.23
C ARG A 26 16.92 -2.53 -25.39
N PRO A 27 16.69 -2.41 -24.07
CA PRO A 27 17.61 -1.72 -23.16
C PRO A 27 19.05 -2.19 -23.36
N GLY A 28 19.95 -1.23 -23.57
CA GLY A 28 21.39 -1.47 -23.74
C GLY A 28 21.85 -1.69 -25.18
N ALA A 29 20.94 -1.89 -26.14
CA ALA A 29 21.25 -1.94 -27.57
C ALA A 29 21.32 -0.53 -28.19
N ALA A 30 21.84 -0.43 -29.42
CA ALA A 30 21.87 0.83 -30.17
C ALA A 30 20.44 1.37 -30.34
N PRO A 31 20.20 2.66 -30.06
CA PRO A 31 18.87 3.23 -30.09
C PRO A 31 18.29 3.22 -31.51
N VAL A 32 17.06 2.73 -31.64
CA VAL A 32 16.29 2.77 -32.89
C VAL A 32 14.98 3.45 -32.59
N TRP A 33 14.81 4.66 -33.12
CA TRP A 33 13.62 5.48 -32.87
C TRP A 33 12.51 5.16 -33.86
N GLY A 34 11.25 5.15 -33.39
CA GLY A 34 10.08 4.97 -34.23
C GLY A 34 8.77 4.88 -33.47
N LEU A 35 7.67 4.94 -34.20
CA LEU A 35 6.30 4.88 -33.65
C LEU A 35 5.72 3.45 -33.59
N ARG A 36 6.48 2.45 -34.03
CA ARG A 36 6.01 1.06 -34.08
C ARG A 36 5.66 0.52 -32.68
N GLY A 37 6.37 0.93 -31.62
CA GLY A 37 6.03 0.57 -30.24
C GLY A 37 4.65 1.07 -29.82
N TRP A 38 4.32 2.32 -30.16
CA TRP A 38 2.99 2.89 -29.94
C TRP A 38 1.92 2.17 -30.77
N GLN A 39 2.18 1.90 -32.05
CA GLN A 39 1.25 1.14 -32.89
C GLN A 39 0.96 -0.25 -32.30
N GLN A 40 2.02 -0.97 -31.89
CA GLN A 40 1.92 -2.28 -31.24
C GLN A 40 1.18 -2.20 -29.90
N ALA A 41 1.40 -1.16 -29.10
CA ALA A 41 0.68 -0.97 -27.84
C ALA A 41 -0.84 -0.84 -28.05
N PHE A 42 -1.29 -0.10 -29.07
CA PHE A 42 -2.71 0.06 -29.38
C PHE A 42 -3.34 -1.16 -30.06
N THR A 43 -2.54 -2.00 -30.73
CA THR A 43 -3.00 -3.23 -31.38
C THR A 43 -2.72 -4.49 -30.57
N GLN A 44 -2.13 -4.35 -29.37
CA GLN A 44 -1.75 -5.48 -28.53
C GLN A 44 -2.98 -6.34 -28.18
N PRO A 45 -2.92 -7.66 -28.39
CA PRO A 45 -4.03 -8.55 -28.02
C PRO A 45 -4.42 -8.38 -26.55
N GLY A 46 -5.70 -8.17 -26.29
CA GLY A 46 -6.23 -8.00 -24.94
C GLY A 46 -6.12 -6.59 -24.34
N ILE A 47 -5.52 -5.59 -25.03
CA ILE A 47 -5.38 -4.23 -24.47
C ILE A 47 -6.71 -3.58 -24.11
N ARG A 48 -7.72 -3.72 -24.99
CA ARG A 48 -9.05 -3.14 -24.77
C ARG A 48 -9.72 -3.74 -23.53
N ALA A 49 -9.64 -5.07 -23.40
CA ALA A 49 -10.13 -5.78 -22.23
C ALA A 49 -9.37 -5.35 -20.97
N ALA A 50 -8.05 -5.21 -21.05
CA ALA A 50 -7.23 -4.76 -19.92
C ALA A 50 -7.57 -3.34 -19.45
N VAL A 51 -7.76 -2.39 -20.37
CA VAL A 51 -8.21 -1.03 -20.03
C VAL A 51 -9.59 -1.08 -19.39
N PHE A 52 -10.54 -1.80 -19.98
CA PHE A 52 -11.89 -1.91 -19.45
C PHE A 52 -11.92 -2.58 -18.06
N ASN A 53 -11.20 -3.67 -17.87
CA ASN A 53 -11.07 -4.36 -16.59
C ASN A 53 -10.46 -3.45 -15.54
N THR A 54 -9.38 -2.74 -15.87
CA THR A 54 -8.74 -1.78 -14.94
C THR A 54 -9.70 -0.69 -14.50
N LEU A 55 -10.42 -0.07 -15.45
CA LEU A 55 -11.37 1.00 -15.16
C LEU A 55 -12.58 0.48 -14.38
N SER A 56 -13.18 -0.63 -14.80
CA SER A 56 -14.37 -1.21 -14.17
C SER A 56 -14.08 -1.73 -12.76
N LEU A 57 -13.00 -2.51 -12.59
CA LEU A 57 -12.57 -2.99 -11.27
C LEU A 57 -12.29 -1.82 -10.35
N THR A 58 -11.52 -0.82 -10.81
CA THR A 58 -11.20 0.37 -10.01
C THR A 58 -12.45 1.14 -9.62
N ALA A 59 -13.37 1.41 -10.56
CA ALA A 59 -14.58 2.15 -10.27
C ALA A 59 -15.44 1.44 -9.22
N VAL A 60 -15.74 0.15 -9.43
CA VAL A 60 -16.65 -0.59 -8.55
C VAL A 60 -16.02 -0.85 -7.19
N GLN A 61 -14.76 -1.28 -7.13
CA GLN A 61 -14.10 -1.51 -5.85
C GLN A 61 -14.01 -0.23 -5.01
N VAL A 62 -13.73 0.92 -5.64
CA VAL A 62 -13.59 2.19 -4.93
C VAL A 62 -14.93 2.65 -4.39
N VAL A 63 -16.01 2.54 -5.16
CA VAL A 63 -17.35 2.91 -4.71
C VAL A 63 -17.77 2.05 -3.52
N ILE A 64 -17.72 0.73 -3.66
CA ILE A 64 -18.17 -0.20 -2.60
C ILE A 64 -17.31 -0.03 -1.34
N SER A 65 -15.98 -0.02 -1.49
CA SER A 65 -15.09 0.11 -0.33
C SER A 65 -15.18 1.48 0.35
N THR A 66 -15.46 2.56 -0.38
CA THR A 66 -15.66 3.89 0.21
C THR A 66 -16.95 3.95 1.03
N VAL A 67 -18.05 3.42 0.50
CA VAL A 67 -19.32 3.36 1.25
C VAL A 67 -19.15 2.54 2.53
N ALA A 68 -18.56 1.34 2.42
CA ALA A 68 -18.29 0.49 3.58
C ALA A 68 -17.37 1.16 4.60
N ALA A 69 -16.29 1.81 4.13
CA ALA A 69 -15.33 2.48 5.01
C ALA A 69 -15.89 3.74 5.69
N VAL A 70 -16.70 4.53 4.98
CA VAL A 70 -17.39 5.70 5.57
C VAL A 70 -18.34 5.24 6.67
N GLY A 71 -19.12 4.18 6.43
CA GLY A 71 -20.01 3.61 7.43
C GLY A 71 -19.26 3.08 8.65
N ALA A 72 -18.21 2.28 8.44
CA ALA A 72 -17.39 1.74 9.52
C ALA A 72 -16.66 2.84 10.32
N ALA A 73 -16.09 3.84 9.63
CA ALA A 73 -15.42 4.95 10.27
C ALA A 73 -16.38 5.81 11.09
N TRP A 74 -17.59 6.09 10.57
CA TRP A 74 -18.62 6.81 11.31
C TRP A 74 -19.05 6.06 12.57
N LEU A 75 -19.31 4.74 12.47
CA LEU A 75 -19.66 3.92 13.63
C LEU A 75 -18.56 3.97 14.70
N ILE A 76 -17.30 3.74 14.32
CA ILE A 76 -16.16 3.71 15.25
C ILE A 76 -15.91 5.09 15.89
N ALA A 77 -16.04 6.16 15.12
CA ALA A 77 -15.66 7.51 15.54
C ALA A 77 -16.77 8.26 16.27
N ARG A 78 -18.05 8.03 15.93
CA ARG A 78 -19.16 8.90 16.32
C ARG A 78 -20.19 8.25 17.23
N THR A 79 -20.22 6.94 17.34
CA THR A 79 -21.25 6.20 18.08
C THR A 79 -20.75 5.58 19.38
N ASP A 80 -21.66 5.04 20.19
CA ASP A 80 -21.40 4.34 21.45
C ASP A 80 -21.11 2.84 21.28
N VAL A 81 -20.70 2.39 20.09
CA VAL A 81 -20.27 1.01 19.81
C VAL A 81 -19.22 0.54 20.85
N PRO A 82 -19.51 -0.52 21.62
CA PRO A 82 -18.54 -1.15 22.51
C PRO A 82 -17.23 -1.51 21.79
N THR A 83 -16.11 -1.51 22.52
CA THR A 83 -14.79 -1.99 22.01
C THR A 83 -14.26 -1.27 20.75
N ARG A 84 -14.75 -0.06 20.43
CA ARG A 84 -14.35 0.71 19.24
C ARG A 84 -12.83 0.83 19.02
N ASN A 85 -12.04 0.90 20.09
CA ASN A 85 -10.57 0.98 20.01
C ASN A 85 -9.97 -0.35 19.54
N SER A 86 -10.51 -1.48 20.00
CA SER A 86 -10.11 -2.81 19.54
C SER A 86 -10.52 -3.04 18.09
N LEU A 87 -11.71 -2.57 17.69
CA LEU A 87 -12.16 -2.63 16.30
C LEU A 87 -11.25 -1.81 15.38
N GLU A 88 -10.94 -0.57 15.76
CA GLU A 88 -9.97 0.27 15.04
C GLU A 88 -8.60 -0.41 14.94
N CYS A 89 -8.10 -0.99 16.04
CA CYS A 89 -6.85 -1.75 16.04
C CYS A 89 -6.89 -2.93 15.06
N GLY A 90 -8.03 -3.62 14.94
CA GLY A 90 -8.24 -4.67 13.94
C GLY A 90 -8.09 -4.18 12.50
N PHE A 91 -8.63 -3.00 12.16
CA PHE A 91 -8.41 -2.40 10.85
C PHE A 91 -6.94 -2.03 10.60
N TRP A 92 -6.21 -1.57 11.62
CA TRP A 92 -4.77 -1.36 11.53
C TRP A 92 -4.02 -2.65 11.24
N ILE A 93 -4.34 -3.74 11.95
CA ILE A 93 -3.75 -5.06 11.71
C ILE A 93 -4.03 -5.52 10.28
N ALA A 94 -5.27 -5.39 9.80
CA ALA A 94 -5.65 -5.77 8.44
C ALA A 94 -4.81 -5.03 7.39
N TYR A 95 -4.62 -3.72 7.54
CA TYR A 95 -3.80 -2.92 6.62
C TYR A 95 -2.33 -3.38 6.56
N PHE A 96 -1.79 -3.91 7.66
CA PHE A 96 -0.41 -4.39 7.71
C PHE A 96 -0.22 -5.81 7.18
N LEU A 97 -1.29 -6.59 7.03
CA LEU A 97 -1.19 -7.92 6.43
C LEU A 97 -0.67 -7.80 4.98
N PRO A 98 0.26 -8.67 4.54
CA PRO A 98 0.73 -8.65 3.16
C PRO A 98 -0.35 -9.19 2.21
N THR A 99 -0.41 -8.62 0.99
CA THR A 99 -1.47 -8.89 0.01
C THR A 99 -1.51 -10.37 -0.43
N LEU A 100 -0.39 -10.91 -0.90
CA LEU A 100 -0.33 -12.28 -1.41
C LEU A 100 -0.74 -13.35 -0.38
N PRO A 101 -0.27 -13.30 0.88
CA PRO A 101 -0.77 -14.20 1.92
C PRO A 101 -2.29 -14.12 2.17
N VAL A 102 -2.87 -12.91 2.18
CA VAL A 102 -4.31 -12.74 2.36
C VAL A 102 -5.09 -13.31 1.18
N VAL A 103 -4.64 -13.05 -0.05
CA VAL A 103 -5.24 -13.63 -1.26
C VAL A 103 -5.19 -15.16 -1.22
N LEU A 104 -4.06 -15.75 -0.83
CA LEU A 104 -3.92 -17.20 -0.72
C LEU A 104 -4.90 -17.80 0.29
N ALA A 105 -5.11 -17.14 1.43
CA ALA A 105 -6.09 -17.59 2.41
C ALA A 105 -7.53 -17.54 1.86
N TRP A 106 -7.86 -16.54 1.05
CA TRP A 106 -9.16 -16.47 0.38
C TRP A 106 -9.29 -17.50 -0.74
N ILE A 107 -8.21 -17.85 -1.45
CA ILE A 107 -8.21 -18.98 -2.39
C ILE A 107 -8.59 -20.26 -1.65
N LEU A 108 -7.96 -20.54 -0.51
CA LEU A 108 -8.29 -21.73 0.30
C LEU A 108 -9.78 -21.81 0.71
N LEU A 109 -10.43 -20.66 0.86
CA LEU A 109 -11.83 -20.58 1.28
C LEU A 109 -12.82 -20.61 0.11
N LEU A 110 -12.51 -19.91 -0.98
CA LEU A 110 -13.46 -19.53 -2.04
C LEU A 110 -13.08 -20.07 -3.43
N ASP A 111 -12.06 -20.92 -3.53
CA ASP A 111 -11.77 -21.69 -4.75
C ASP A 111 -13.01 -22.52 -5.16
N PRO A 112 -13.41 -22.50 -6.44
CA PRO A 112 -14.62 -23.20 -6.91
C PRO A 112 -14.51 -24.73 -6.86
N GLN A 113 -13.31 -25.29 -6.86
CA GLN A 113 -13.04 -26.72 -6.87
C GLN A 113 -12.87 -27.29 -5.46
N PHE A 114 -12.09 -26.62 -4.61
CA PHE A 114 -11.71 -27.14 -3.28
C PHE A 114 -11.94 -26.16 -2.12
N GLY A 115 -12.49 -24.97 -2.37
CA GLY A 115 -12.69 -23.96 -1.34
C GLY A 115 -13.51 -24.48 -0.17
N LEU A 116 -13.04 -24.25 1.06
CA LEU A 116 -13.71 -24.77 2.27
C LEU A 116 -15.17 -24.28 2.39
N VAL A 117 -15.44 -23.03 2.03
CA VAL A 117 -16.80 -22.45 2.10
C VAL A 117 -17.69 -23.11 1.05
N ASN A 118 -17.18 -23.31 -0.16
CA ASN A 118 -17.91 -23.96 -1.25
C ASN A 118 -18.25 -25.41 -0.92
N THR A 119 -17.27 -26.18 -0.45
CA THR A 119 -17.46 -27.58 -0.06
C THR A 119 -18.43 -27.72 1.12
N ALA A 120 -18.34 -26.85 2.13
CA ALA A 120 -19.27 -26.82 3.25
C ALA A 120 -20.72 -26.52 2.79
N LEU A 121 -20.92 -25.56 1.89
CA LEU A 121 -22.25 -25.21 1.38
C LEU A 121 -22.83 -26.30 0.48
N VAL A 122 -22.01 -26.92 -0.38
CA VAL A 122 -22.43 -28.08 -1.19
C VAL A 122 -22.92 -29.21 -0.30
N ASN A 123 -22.17 -29.55 0.74
CA ASN A 123 -22.53 -30.63 1.66
C ASN A 123 -23.77 -30.29 2.51
N ALA A 124 -23.90 -29.04 2.97
CA ALA A 124 -25.00 -28.63 3.84
C ALA A 124 -26.33 -28.42 3.09
N LEU A 125 -26.27 -27.91 1.85
CA LEU A 125 -27.45 -27.51 1.07
C LEU A 125 -27.73 -28.43 -0.12
N GLY A 126 -26.91 -29.46 -0.36
CA GLY A 126 -27.08 -30.40 -1.48
C GLY A 126 -26.88 -29.77 -2.86
N LEU A 127 -26.04 -28.72 -2.96
CA LEU A 127 -25.80 -28.01 -4.22
C LEU A 127 -24.94 -28.85 -5.18
N ARG A 128 -25.11 -28.66 -6.49
CA ARG A 128 -24.26 -29.33 -7.50
C ARG A 128 -22.83 -28.78 -7.55
N SER A 129 -22.66 -27.50 -7.24
CA SER A 129 -21.38 -26.80 -7.22
C SER A 129 -21.40 -25.68 -6.19
N GLY A 130 -20.22 -25.29 -5.72
CA GLY A 130 -20.08 -24.14 -4.82
C GLY A 130 -20.55 -22.84 -5.51
N PRO A 131 -21.23 -21.93 -4.78
CA PRO A 131 -21.73 -20.68 -5.36
C PRO A 131 -20.64 -19.61 -5.56
N PHE A 132 -19.47 -19.77 -4.95
CA PHE A 132 -18.40 -18.77 -5.00
C PHE A 132 -17.27 -19.18 -5.95
N ASN A 133 -16.73 -18.19 -6.66
CA ASN A 133 -15.53 -18.37 -7.48
C ASN A 133 -14.61 -17.15 -7.30
N ILE A 134 -13.47 -17.34 -6.65
CA ILE A 134 -12.48 -16.29 -6.43
C ILE A 134 -11.74 -15.86 -7.71
N TYR A 135 -11.62 -16.76 -8.70
CA TYR A 135 -11.06 -16.47 -10.02
C TYR A 135 -12.14 -15.87 -10.93
N SER A 136 -12.72 -14.76 -10.49
CA SER A 136 -13.75 -14.03 -11.21
C SER A 136 -13.61 -12.55 -10.98
N TRP A 137 -14.28 -11.74 -11.81
CA TRP A 137 -14.27 -10.29 -11.67
C TRP A 137 -14.76 -9.85 -10.27
N TRP A 138 -15.82 -10.48 -9.75
CA TRP A 138 -16.31 -10.23 -8.39
C TRP A 138 -15.38 -10.79 -7.31
N GLY A 139 -14.70 -11.90 -7.58
CA GLY A 139 -13.65 -12.44 -6.71
C GLY A 139 -12.47 -11.47 -6.53
N ILE A 140 -12.05 -10.79 -7.59
CA ILE A 140 -11.02 -9.74 -7.54
C ILE A 140 -11.53 -8.54 -6.71
N VAL A 141 -12.73 -8.03 -6.98
CA VAL A 141 -13.34 -6.93 -6.19
C VAL A 141 -13.39 -7.30 -4.70
N PHE A 142 -13.83 -8.52 -4.39
CA PHE A 142 -13.87 -9.04 -3.02
C PHE A 142 -12.47 -9.11 -2.39
N ALA A 143 -11.49 -9.64 -3.10
CA ALA A 143 -10.10 -9.74 -2.61
C ALA A 143 -9.53 -8.36 -2.28
N HIS A 144 -9.78 -7.33 -3.11
CA HIS A 144 -9.38 -5.96 -2.80
C HIS A 144 -10.04 -5.39 -1.55
N MET A 145 -11.34 -5.64 -1.39
CA MET A 145 -12.11 -5.19 -0.23
C MET A 145 -11.57 -5.80 1.06
N MET A 146 -11.29 -7.11 1.05
CA MET A 146 -10.84 -7.85 2.23
C MET A 146 -9.36 -7.65 2.56
N THR A 147 -8.53 -7.33 1.57
CA THR A 147 -7.08 -7.23 1.78
C THR A 147 -6.65 -5.86 2.32
N TYR A 148 -7.04 -4.76 1.67
CA TYR A 148 -6.54 -3.43 2.06
C TYR A 148 -7.52 -2.28 1.84
N SER A 149 -8.43 -2.39 0.87
CA SER A 149 -9.17 -1.21 0.37
C SER A 149 -10.09 -0.57 1.40
N ILE A 150 -10.73 -1.37 2.27
CA ILE A 150 -11.61 -0.85 3.34
C ILE A 150 -10.77 -0.38 4.52
N ALA A 151 -9.79 -1.19 4.95
CA ALA A 151 -8.97 -0.91 6.13
C ALA A 151 -8.24 0.43 6.04
N ILE A 152 -7.56 0.70 4.92
CA ILE A 152 -6.84 1.98 4.74
C ILE A 152 -7.78 3.19 4.79
N LYS A 153 -8.97 3.08 4.21
CA LYS A 153 -9.96 4.17 4.20
C LYS A 153 -10.53 4.42 5.58
N VAL A 154 -10.85 3.36 6.34
CA VAL A 154 -11.31 3.47 7.73
C VAL A 154 -10.25 4.20 8.56
N MET A 155 -8.98 3.83 8.43
CA MET A 155 -7.89 4.46 9.15
C MET A 155 -7.69 5.95 8.81
N LEU A 156 -7.90 6.34 7.55
CA LEU A 156 -7.82 7.74 7.14
C LEU A 156 -9.04 8.55 7.59
N LEU A 157 -10.23 7.95 7.64
CA LEU A 157 -11.47 8.64 7.93
C LEU A 157 -11.77 8.75 9.43
N VAL A 158 -11.44 7.75 10.25
CA VAL A 158 -11.75 7.74 11.69
C VAL A 158 -11.22 8.98 12.42
N PRO A 159 -9.95 9.42 12.26
CA PRO A 159 -9.45 10.62 12.91
C PRO A 159 -10.19 11.89 12.46
N VAL A 160 -10.58 11.95 11.18
CA VAL A 160 -11.32 13.09 10.61
C VAL A 160 -12.71 13.17 11.24
N PHE A 161 -13.42 12.03 11.30
CA PHE A 161 -14.72 11.94 11.98
C PHE A 161 -14.64 12.32 13.46
N ARG A 162 -13.59 11.89 14.18
CA ARG A 162 -13.40 12.21 15.60
C ARG A 162 -13.14 13.69 15.86
N ASN A 163 -12.41 14.36 14.98
CA ASN A 163 -11.99 15.74 15.17
C ASN A 163 -12.99 16.78 14.64
N MET A 164 -14.07 16.35 13.99
CA MET A 164 -15.09 17.24 13.45
C MET A 164 -16.02 17.77 14.55
N ASP A 165 -16.17 19.10 14.61
CA ASP A 165 -17.09 19.78 15.53
C ASP A 165 -18.54 19.36 15.29
N ARG A 166 -19.27 19.18 16.40
CA ARG A 166 -20.69 18.80 16.45
C ARG A 166 -21.65 19.97 16.51
N THR A 167 -21.17 21.21 16.68
CA THR A 167 -22.02 22.39 16.83
C THR A 167 -23.12 22.48 15.75
N LEU A 168 -22.78 22.20 14.49
CA LEU A 168 -23.77 22.24 13.40
C LEU A 168 -24.78 21.07 13.44
N GLU A 169 -24.35 19.88 13.89
CA GLU A 169 -25.25 18.72 14.07
C GLU A 169 -26.22 18.94 15.23
N GLU A 170 -25.74 19.53 16.32
CA GLU A 170 -26.53 19.82 17.52
C GLU A 170 -27.50 20.98 17.28
N ALA A 171 -27.07 22.05 16.61
CA ALA A 171 -27.94 23.15 16.19
C ALA A 171 -29.08 22.66 15.28
N ALA A 172 -28.80 21.71 14.39
CA ALA A 172 -29.83 21.09 13.57
C ALA A 172 -30.80 20.23 14.40
N GLN A 173 -30.31 19.50 15.41
CA GLN A 173 -31.16 18.71 16.29
C GLN A 173 -32.07 19.59 17.16
N VAL A 174 -31.56 20.72 17.66
CA VAL A 174 -32.36 21.71 18.42
C VAL A 174 -33.46 22.31 17.55
N THR A 175 -33.22 22.51 16.26
CA THR A 175 -34.23 22.99 15.29
C THR A 175 -35.18 21.90 14.79
N GLY A 176 -35.10 20.67 15.33
CA GLY A 176 -36.01 19.56 15.04
C GLY A 176 -35.54 18.60 13.94
N ALA A 177 -34.32 18.74 13.42
CA ALA A 177 -33.77 17.77 12.48
C ALA A 177 -33.46 16.44 13.20
N SER A 178 -33.85 15.33 12.58
CA SER A 178 -33.45 14.01 13.08
C SER A 178 -31.95 13.80 12.94
N ARG A 179 -31.37 12.91 13.76
CA ARG A 179 -29.94 12.57 13.72
C ARG A 179 -29.48 12.08 12.35
N PHE A 180 -30.33 11.36 11.64
CA PHE A 180 -30.06 10.91 10.27
C PHE A 180 -29.96 12.10 9.31
N VAL A 181 -30.90 13.05 9.38
CA VAL A 181 -30.88 14.26 8.55
C VAL A 181 -29.65 15.12 8.85
N ALA A 182 -29.32 15.32 10.14
CA ALA A 182 -28.10 16.04 10.52
C ALA A 182 -26.84 15.33 9.98
N THR A 183 -26.78 14.00 10.06
CA THR A 183 -25.65 13.23 9.52
C THR A 183 -25.56 13.34 8.00
N SER A 184 -26.67 13.11 7.27
CA SER A 184 -26.65 13.01 5.82
C SER A 184 -26.59 14.36 5.10
N ARG A 185 -27.19 15.41 5.68
CA ARG A 185 -27.32 16.73 5.02
C ARG A 185 -26.34 17.77 5.54
N ILE A 186 -25.72 17.56 6.71
CA ILE A 186 -24.77 18.53 7.29
C ILE A 186 -23.39 17.89 7.37
N MET A 187 -23.27 16.80 8.10
CA MET A 187 -21.97 16.14 8.31
C MET A 187 -21.37 15.59 7.01
N LEU A 188 -22.09 14.73 6.27
CA LEU A 188 -21.52 14.10 5.08
C LEU A 188 -21.09 15.11 4.00
N PRO A 189 -21.87 16.18 3.70
CA PRO A 189 -21.44 17.24 2.81
C PRO A 189 -20.22 18.02 3.34
N LEU A 190 -20.15 18.28 4.65
CA LEU A 190 -18.99 18.90 5.28
C LEU A 190 -17.73 18.03 5.15
N MET A 191 -17.90 16.71 5.15
CA MET A 191 -16.83 15.73 4.98
C MET A 191 -16.52 15.38 3.53
N ALA A 192 -17.36 15.79 2.58
CA ALA A 192 -17.22 15.46 1.16
C ALA A 192 -15.84 15.80 0.58
N PRO A 193 -15.17 16.93 0.94
CA PRO A 193 -13.82 17.22 0.45
C PRO A 193 -12.79 16.18 0.92
N VAL A 194 -12.88 15.72 2.17
CA VAL A 194 -11.96 14.72 2.73
C VAL A 194 -12.24 13.33 2.17
N ILE A 195 -13.53 12.97 2.04
CA ILE A 195 -13.96 11.74 1.39
C ILE A 195 -13.49 11.73 -0.08
N LEU A 196 -13.57 12.85 -0.79
CA LEU A 196 -13.08 13.00 -2.15
C LEU A 196 -11.56 12.78 -2.24
N VAL A 197 -10.77 13.30 -1.29
CA VAL A 197 -9.33 13.04 -1.24
C VAL A 197 -9.05 11.54 -1.05
N VAL A 198 -9.73 10.89 -0.11
CA VAL A 198 -9.58 9.44 0.15
C VAL A 198 -10.01 8.60 -1.07
N LEU A 199 -11.08 9.02 -1.75
CA LEU A 199 -11.59 8.40 -2.98
C LEU A 199 -10.57 8.54 -4.11
N LEU A 200 -10.04 9.74 -4.36
CA LEU A 200 -9.02 9.97 -5.40
C LEU A 200 -7.74 9.17 -5.12
N MET A 201 -7.29 9.11 -3.86
CA MET A 201 -6.18 8.25 -3.46
C MET A 201 -6.46 6.77 -3.74
N SER A 202 -7.70 6.32 -3.54
CA SER A 202 -8.10 4.95 -3.82
C SER A 202 -8.19 4.63 -5.31
N ILE A 203 -8.60 5.60 -6.14
CA ILE A 203 -8.57 5.47 -7.60
C ILE A 203 -7.13 5.32 -8.09
N ILE A 204 -6.23 6.18 -7.63
CA ILE A 204 -4.80 6.10 -7.95
C ILE A 204 -4.28 4.70 -7.61
N ARG A 205 -4.55 4.21 -6.38
CA ARG A 205 -4.18 2.84 -5.97
C ARG A 205 -4.82 1.74 -6.79
N GLY A 206 -6.04 1.92 -7.31
CA GLY A 206 -6.69 0.95 -8.19
C GLY A 206 -5.97 0.79 -9.53
N PHE A 207 -5.44 1.89 -10.10
CA PHE A 207 -4.60 1.82 -11.30
C PHE A 207 -3.22 1.20 -11.06
N GLU A 208 -2.74 1.22 -9.80
CA GLU A 208 -1.48 0.58 -9.41
C GLU A 208 -1.63 -0.91 -9.09
N ALA A 209 -2.86 -1.42 -9.06
CA ALA A 209 -3.14 -2.78 -8.65
C ALA A 209 -2.47 -3.80 -9.58
N PHE A 210 -1.84 -4.82 -8.98
CA PHE A 210 -0.98 -5.75 -9.70
C PHE A 210 -1.03 -7.15 -9.10
N GLU A 211 -0.83 -7.28 -7.79
CA GLU A 211 -0.63 -8.58 -7.15
C GLU A 211 -1.88 -9.46 -7.18
N ILE A 212 -3.04 -8.87 -6.89
CA ILE A 212 -4.32 -9.57 -6.82
C ILE A 212 -4.73 -10.02 -8.23
N GLU A 213 -4.62 -9.13 -9.21
CA GLU A 213 -5.00 -9.39 -10.59
C GLU A 213 -4.07 -10.38 -11.28
N LEU A 214 -2.78 -10.35 -10.95
CA LEU A 214 -1.86 -11.33 -11.51
C LEU A 214 -2.18 -12.74 -11.00
N VAL A 215 -2.53 -12.90 -9.72
CA VAL A 215 -2.81 -14.23 -9.14
C VAL A 215 -4.22 -14.73 -9.48
N LEU A 216 -5.24 -13.88 -9.36
CA LEU A 216 -6.65 -14.26 -9.55
C LEU A 216 -7.16 -14.05 -10.97
N GLY A 217 -6.61 -13.06 -11.68
CA GLY A 217 -7.05 -12.70 -13.02
C GLY A 217 -6.49 -13.62 -14.11
N LEU A 218 -5.25 -14.11 -13.97
CA LEU A 218 -4.63 -15.00 -14.96
C LEU A 218 -5.47 -16.26 -15.26
N PRO A 219 -5.93 -17.05 -14.25
CA PRO A 219 -6.76 -18.23 -14.51
C PRO A 219 -8.11 -17.92 -15.18
N ALA A 220 -8.62 -16.69 -15.00
CA ALA A 220 -9.90 -16.23 -15.53
C ALA A 220 -9.77 -15.42 -16.84
N HIS A 221 -8.55 -15.27 -17.37
CA HIS A 221 -8.23 -14.37 -18.48
C HIS A 221 -8.69 -12.92 -18.27
N ILE A 222 -8.69 -12.47 -17.01
CA ILE A 222 -8.98 -11.09 -16.60
C ILE A 222 -7.65 -10.38 -16.45
N ASP A 223 -7.12 -9.88 -17.56
CA ASP A 223 -5.95 -9.03 -17.53
C ASP A 223 -6.33 -7.60 -17.13
N VAL A 224 -5.46 -6.92 -16.40
CA VAL A 224 -5.49 -5.47 -16.16
C VAL A 224 -4.27 -4.82 -16.79
N TYR A 225 -4.24 -3.49 -16.81
CA TYR A 225 -3.24 -2.75 -17.55
C TYR A 225 -1.81 -3.01 -17.04
N SER A 226 -1.62 -3.10 -15.72
CA SER A 226 -0.34 -3.39 -15.08
C SER A 226 0.17 -4.80 -15.38
N THR A 227 -0.71 -5.81 -15.34
CA THR A 227 -0.37 -7.21 -15.63
C THR A 227 -0.06 -7.43 -17.10
N GLN A 228 -0.71 -6.68 -18.00
CA GLN A 228 -0.34 -6.66 -19.42
C GLN A 228 1.10 -6.18 -19.64
N ILE A 229 1.48 -5.04 -19.06
CA ILE A 229 2.85 -4.50 -19.16
C ILE A 229 3.85 -5.55 -18.66
N TYR A 230 3.57 -6.14 -17.51
CA TYR A 230 4.41 -7.20 -16.96
C TYR A 230 4.57 -8.39 -17.92
N ARG A 231 3.45 -8.89 -18.47
CA ARG A 231 3.44 -10.03 -19.38
C ARG A 231 4.25 -9.78 -20.64
N ILE A 232 4.08 -8.62 -21.28
CA ILE A 232 4.77 -8.32 -22.55
C ILE A 232 6.27 -8.03 -22.38
N VAL A 233 6.70 -7.63 -21.17
CA VAL A 233 8.12 -7.51 -20.82
C VAL A 233 8.73 -8.88 -20.52
N ARG A 234 7.95 -9.83 -20.00
CA ARG A 234 8.41 -11.18 -19.65
C ARG A 234 8.23 -12.25 -20.73
N GLN A 235 7.48 -11.96 -21.79
CA GLN A 235 7.35 -12.87 -22.92
C GLN A 235 8.67 -13.01 -23.69
N GLU A 236 8.84 -14.12 -24.41
CA GLU A 236 10.02 -14.35 -25.25
C GLU A 236 9.62 -14.26 -26.74
N PRO A 237 10.17 -13.30 -27.52
CA PRO A 237 11.12 -12.26 -27.13
C PRO A 237 10.46 -11.08 -26.37
N PRO A 238 11.16 -10.43 -25.42
CA PRO A 238 10.64 -9.28 -24.67
C PRO A 238 10.28 -8.08 -25.56
N GLN A 239 9.10 -7.50 -25.36
CA GLN A 239 8.63 -6.35 -26.13
C GLN A 239 8.67 -5.06 -25.31
N TYR A 240 9.87 -4.49 -25.17
CA TYR A 240 10.08 -3.27 -24.38
C TYR A 240 9.40 -2.02 -24.97
N GLY A 241 9.37 -1.88 -26.30
CA GLY A 241 8.75 -0.75 -26.99
C GLY A 241 7.26 -0.57 -26.66
N PRO A 242 6.38 -1.56 -26.94
CA PRO A 242 4.97 -1.44 -26.55
C PRO A 242 4.78 -1.34 -25.03
N ALA A 243 5.62 -1.98 -24.22
CA ALA A 243 5.56 -1.86 -22.75
C ALA A 243 5.81 -0.44 -22.24
N THR A 244 6.81 0.26 -22.77
CA THR A 244 7.09 1.66 -22.41
C THR A 244 6.01 2.60 -22.92
N SER A 245 5.52 2.41 -24.16
CA SER A 245 4.39 3.18 -24.69
C SER A 245 3.14 3.01 -23.83
N MET A 246 2.81 1.78 -23.44
CA MET A 246 1.72 1.51 -22.51
C MET A 246 1.95 2.21 -21.17
N GLY A 247 3.18 2.14 -20.65
CA GLY A 247 3.58 2.81 -19.41
C GLY A 247 3.37 4.32 -19.45
N VAL A 248 3.76 4.99 -20.53
CA VAL A 248 3.51 6.43 -20.71
C VAL A 248 2.01 6.74 -20.75
N MET A 249 1.22 5.92 -21.43
CA MET A 249 -0.21 6.17 -21.55
C MET A 249 -0.93 6.09 -20.21
N ILE A 250 -0.60 5.13 -19.35
CA ILE A 250 -1.19 5.06 -18.01
C ILE A 250 -0.74 6.22 -17.12
N LEU A 251 0.51 6.70 -17.26
CA LEU A 251 0.96 7.92 -16.57
C LEU A 251 0.14 9.14 -16.99
N LEU A 252 -0.14 9.29 -18.29
CA LEU A 252 -1.00 10.37 -18.82
C LEU A 252 -2.44 10.25 -18.31
N ILE A 253 -2.99 9.03 -18.21
CA ILE A 253 -4.33 8.78 -17.67
C ILE A 253 -4.40 9.08 -16.17
N MET A 254 -3.33 8.82 -15.41
CA MET A 254 -3.28 9.08 -13.97
C MET A 254 -3.08 10.57 -13.64
N LEU A 255 -2.43 11.34 -14.52
CA LEU A 255 -2.09 12.75 -14.30
C LEU A 255 -3.30 13.63 -13.88
N PRO A 256 -4.49 13.56 -14.51
CA PRO A 256 -5.67 14.29 -14.07
C PRO A 256 -6.10 13.96 -12.63
N PHE A 257 -6.06 12.68 -12.24
CA PHE A 257 -6.42 12.27 -10.87
C PHE A 257 -5.44 12.79 -9.84
N VAL A 258 -4.14 12.82 -10.17
CA VAL A 258 -3.09 13.40 -9.32
C VAL A 258 -3.29 14.91 -9.17
N ILE A 259 -3.56 15.62 -10.28
CA ILE A 259 -3.83 17.06 -10.26
C ILE A 259 -5.08 17.36 -9.43
N ALA A 260 -6.17 16.60 -9.63
CA ALA A 260 -7.41 16.74 -8.88
C ALA A 260 -7.20 16.48 -7.38
N GLN A 261 -6.45 15.43 -7.03
CA GLN A 261 -6.13 15.08 -5.63
C GLN A 261 -5.33 16.18 -4.94
N ARG A 262 -4.34 16.75 -5.63
CA ARG A 262 -3.55 17.88 -5.13
C ARG A 262 -4.39 19.14 -4.95
N TRP A 263 -5.27 19.43 -5.91
CA TRP A 263 -6.16 20.59 -5.85
C TRP A 263 -7.16 20.48 -4.70
N ALA A 264 -7.78 19.31 -4.52
CA ALA A 264 -8.71 19.04 -3.42
C ALA A 264 -8.03 19.18 -2.05
N THR A 265 -6.80 18.69 -1.91
CA THR A 265 -6.03 18.78 -0.67
C THR A 265 -5.65 20.23 -0.32
N ARG A 266 -5.42 21.10 -1.32
CA ARG A 266 -5.02 22.50 -1.12
C ARG A 266 -6.16 23.45 -0.70
N ARG A 267 -7.41 23.13 -1.06
CA ARG A 267 -8.55 24.05 -0.89
C ARG A 267 -9.39 23.80 0.37
N GLY A 268 -9.20 22.68 1.08
CA GLY A 268 -10.27 22.16 1.94
C GLY A 268 -9.90 21.56 3.29
N VAL A 269 -8.70 21.77 3.83
CA VAL A 269 -8.34 21.20 5.15
C VAL A 269 -7.71 22.28 6.01
N PHE A 270 -8.19 22.42 7.25
CA PHE A 270 -7.66 23.20 8.39
C PHE A 270 -8.36 24.49 8.85
N THR A 271 -9.52 24.91 8.32
CA THR A 271 -10.21 26.12 8.82
C THR A 271 -11.53 25.92 9.56
N THR A 272 -11.92 24.70 9.93
CA THR A 272 -13.08 24.45 10.81
C THR A 272 -12.71 23.97 12.21
N ILE A 273 -11.44 24.07 12.61
CA ILE A 273 -11.01 23.86 13.99
C ILE A 273 -10.79 25.22 14.64
N THR A 274 -11.89 25.89 14.99
CA THR A 274 -11.88 26.90 16.06
C THR A 274 -12.26 26.20 17.36
N GLY A 275 -11.44 26.41 18.38
CA GLY A 275 -11.27 25.47 19.50
C GLY A 275 -12.48 25.24 20.39
N ARG A 276 -12.55 23.97 20.83
CA ARG A 276 -13.16 23.48 22.07
C ARG A 276 -14.69 23.39 22.13
N TYR A 277 -15.24 22.50 21.32
CA TYR A 277 -16.31 21.61 21.77
C TYR A 277 -16.15 20.22 21.13
N ARG A 278 -16.11 19.16 21.94
CA ARG A 278 -16.07 17.76 21.49
C ARG A 278 -17.44 17.16 21.83
N GLY A 279 -18.41 17.28 20.93
CA GLY A 279 -19.77 16.79 21.21
C GLY A 279 -19.81 15.29 21.53
N GLY A 280 -20.70 14.90 22.45
CA GLY A 280 -20.84 13.54 22.97
C GLY A 280 -21.27 12.51 21.93
N LEU A 281 -20.94 11.24 22.14
CA LEU A 281 -21.22 10.13 21.19
C LEU A 281 -22.71 10.02 20.84
N VAL A 282 -23.02 9.61 19.60
CA VAL A 282 -24.37 9.21 19.22
C VAL A 282 -24.71 7.90 19.93
N LEU A 283 -25.71 7.96 20.80
CA LEU A 283 -26.26 6.77 21.46
C LEU A 283 -27.14 6.00 20.46
N LEU A 284 -26.73 4.80 20.09
CA LEU A 284 -27.47 3.89 19.20
C LEU A 284 -28.55 3.09 19.96
N GLY A 285 -28.52 3.07 21.30
CA GLY A 285 -29.42 2.25 22.09
C GLY A 285 -29.21 0.77 21.79
N ALA A 286 -30.29 0.03 21.51
CA ALA A 286 -30.22 -1.40 21.19
C ALA A 286 -29.41 -1.70 19.91
N TRP A 287 -29.35 -0.76 18.95
CA TRP A 287 -28.63 -0.92 17.70
C TRP A 287 -27.10 -0.96 17.85
N ARG A 288 -26.56 -0.62 19.03
CA ARG A 288 -25.12 -0.73 19.30
C ARG A 288 -24.64 -2.18 19.17
N TRP A 289 -25.43 -3.18 19.58
CA TRP A 289 -25.01 -4.57 19.55
C TRP A 289 -24.95 -5.16 18.13
N PRO A 290 -25.97 -5.00 17.28
CA PRO A 290 -25.87 -5.37 15.86
C PRO A 290 -24.73 -4.64 15.14
N ALA A 291 -24.53 -3.34 15.42
CA ALA A 291 -23.43 -2.57 14.83
C ALA A 291 -22.06 -3.11 15.25
N THR A 292 -21.87 -3.40 16.55
CA THR A 292 -20.65 -4.05 17.05
C THR A 292 -20.46 -5.42 16.45
N ALA A 293 -21.51 -6.25 16.35
CA ALA A 293 -21.41 -7.58 15.77
C ALA A 293 -21.01 -7.53 14.29
N ALA A 294 -21.62 -6.64 13.51
CA ALA A 294 -21.28 -6.43 12.11
C ALA A 294 -19.83 -5.96 11.93
N LEU A 295 -19.39 -4.96 12.71
CA LEU A 295 -18.00 -4.48 12.68
C LEU A 295 -17.01 -5.53 13.14
N SER A 296 -17.31 -6.26 14.22
CA SER A 296 -16.45 -7.32 14.74
C SER A 296 -16.34 -8.45 13.73
N GLY A 297 -17.45 -8.89 13.15
CA GLY A 297 -17.48 -9.89 12.08
C GLY A 297 -16.64 -9.45 10.87
N PHE A 298 -16.79 -8.20 10.44
CA PHE A 298 -15.96 -7.65 9.36
C PHE A 298 -14.47 -7.64 9.72
N VAL A 299 -14.11 -7.16 10.91
CA VAL A 299 -12.72 -7.15 11.39
C VAL A 299 -12.15 -8.56 11.44
N LEU A 300 -12.91 -9.54 11.93
CA LEU A 300 -12.50 -10.95 11.94
C LEU A 300 -12.26 -11.49 10.53
N LEU A 301 -13.13 -11.17 9.57
CA LEU A 301 -12.98 -11.55 8.17
C LEU A 301 -11.72 -10.96 7.54
N VAL A 302 -11.36 -9.72 7.84
CA VAL A 302 -10.17 -9.07 7.25
C VAL A 302 -8.87 -9.34 8.01
N THR A 303 -8.92 -9.93 9.21
CA THR A 303 -7.73 -10.21 10.03
C THR A 303 -7.56 -11.68 10.39
N VAL A 304 -8.42 -12.19 11.27
CA VAL A 304 -8.26 -13.50 11.90
C VAL A 304 -8.44 -14.63 10.88
N VAL A 305 -9.46 -14.53 10.04
CA VAL A 305 -9.75 -15.53 9.01
C VAL A 305 -8.56 -15.73 8.07
N PRO A 306 -8.03 -14.70 7.38
CA PRO A 306 -6.95 -14.91 6.43
C PRO A 306 -5.67 -15.41 7.10
N VAL A 307 -5.32 -14.92 8.30
CA VAL A 307 -4.14 -15.41 9.02
C VAL A 307 -4.28 -16.88 9.42
N THR A 308 -5.45 -17.28 9.92
CA THR A 308 -5.71 -18.66 10.35
C THR A 308 -5.65 -19.61 9.16
N PHE A 309 -6.33 -19.30 8.07
CA PHE A 309 -6.38 -20.16 6.88
C PHE A 309 -5.06 -20.18 6.12
N LEU A 310 -4.31 -19.08 6.09
CA LEU A 310 -2.94 -19.09 5.59
C LEU A 310 -2.07 -20.07 6.38
N LEU A 311 -2.05 -19.95 7.72
CA LEU A 311 -1.26 -20.83 8.59
C LEU A 311 -1.66 -22.29 8.40
N MET A 312 -2.96 -22.57 8.42
CA MET A 312 -3.53 -23.89 8.20
C MET A 312 -3.08 -24.48 6.85
N GLY A 313 -3.18 -23.68 5.78
CA GLY A 313 -2.79 -24.07 4.42
C GLY A 313 -1.33 -24.53 4.32
N THR A 314 -0.41 -23.97 5.11
CA THR A 314 1.01 -24.37 5.09
C THR A 314 1.28 -25.78 5.63
N PHE A 315 0.36 -26.30 6.45
CA PHE A 315 0.46 -27.65 7.01
C PHE A 315 -0.36 -28.67 6.22
N MET A 316 -1.08 -28.27 5.18
CA MET A 316 -1.86 -29.19 4.36
C MET A 316 -0.93 -29.99 3.43
N ARG A 317 -1.20 -31.29 3.26
CA ARG A 317 -0.50 -32.13 2.29
C ARG A 317 -0.74 -31.68 0.87
N LEU A 318 -2.00 -31.39 0.59
CA LEU A 318 -2.47 -30.85 -0.66
C LEU A 318 -3.40 -29.69 -0.32
N PHE A 319 -3.04 -28.50 -0.79
CA PHE A 319 -3.73 -27.26 -0.52
C PHE A 319 -5.23 -27.39 -0.86
N GLY A 320 -6.12 -27.12 0.10
CA GLY A 320 -7.58 -27.18 -0.10
C GLY A 320 -8.25 -28.52 0.13
N PHE A 321 -7.51 -29.63 0.23
CA PHE A 321 -8.10 -30.96 0.37
C PHE A 321 -8.19 -31.40 1.83
N PHE A 322 -9.21 -30.90 2.52
CA PHE A 322 -9.48 -31.22 3.95
C PHE A 322 -9.97 -32.66 4.19
N SER A 323 -10.51 -33.32 3.17
CA SER A 323 -11.11 -34.67 3.26
C SER A 323 -10.11 -35.82 3.17
N LEU A 324 -8.81 -35.53 3.00
CA LEU A 324 -7.77 -36.56 3.01
C LEU A 324 -7.73 -37.26 4.37
N GLY A 325 -7.55 -38.59 4.39
CA GLY A 325 -7.47 -39.36 5.65
C GLY A 325 -6.32 -38.92 6.58
N ASN A 326 -5.26 -38.34 6.02
CA ASN A 326 -4.22 -37.62 6.76
C ASN A 326 -3.90 -36.32 6.01
N PRO A 327 -4.61 -35.22 6.29
CA PRO A 327 -4.48 -33.98 5.53
C PRO A 327 -3.27 -33.15 5.94
N TRP A 328 -2.60 -33.51 7.04
CA TRP A 328 -1.55 -32.69 7.66
C TRP A 328 -0.14 -33.21 7.35
N THR A 329 0.81 -32.30 7.20
CA THR A 329 2.24 -32.60 7.00
C THR A 329 3.14 -31.42 7.37
N LEU A 330 4.39 -31.73 7.72
CA LEU A 330 5.47 -30.76 7.86
C LEU A 330 6.40 -30.74 6.62
N LYS A 331 6.13 -31.57 5.62
CA LYS A 331 7.00 -31.76 4.45
C LYS A 331 7.30 -30.44 3.74
N HIS A 332 6.29 -29.61 3.50
CA HIS A 332 6.46 -28.33 2.79
C HIS A 332 7.37 -27.37 3.54
N TRP A 333 7.21 -27.26 4.87
CA TRP A 333 8.12 -26.51 5.73
C TRP A 333 9.55 -27.04 5.65
N ILE A 334 9.74 -28.35 5.75
CA ILE A 334 11.07 -28.98 5.66
C ILE A 334 11.67 -28.70 4.28
N THR A 335 10.96 -28.98 3.19
CA THR A 335 11.45 -28.80 1.82
C THR A 335 11.84 -27.35 1.54
N VAL A 336 10.99 -26.40 1.91
CA VAL A 336 11.22 -24.97 1.65
C VAL A 336 12.36 -24.42 2.52
N LEU A 337 12.49 -24.84 3.78
CA LEU A 337 13.60 -24.42 4.65
C LEU A 337 14.96 -25.00 4.23
N HIS A 338 14.98 -26.08 3.44
CA HIS A 338 16.21 -26.63 2.86
C HIS A 338 16.52 -26.07 1.47
N ASP A 339 15.62 -25.27 0.88
CA ASP A 339 15.85 -24.63 -0.42
C ASP A 339 16.81 -23.42 -0.27
N PRO A 340 18.00 -23.44 -0.88
CA PRO A 340 18.94 -22.32 -0.83
C PRO A 340 18.34 -21.02 -1.42
N LEU A 341 17.45 -21.13 -2.41
CA LEU A 341 16.78 -19.97 -2.99
C LEU A 341 15.85 -19.32 -1.96
N PHE A 342 15.12 -20.12 -1.19
CA PHE A 342 14.24 -19.62 -0.13
C PHE A 342 15.02 -18.91 0.98
N LEU A 343 16.10 -19.53 1.48
CA LEU A 343 16.95 -18.94 2.52
C LEU A 343 17.62 -17.64 2.04
N SER A 344 18.15 -17.64 0.82
CA SER A 344 18.72 -16.43 0.22
C SER A 344 17.66 -15.34 0.00
N SER A 345 16.42 -15.69 -0.32
CA SER A 345 15.31 -14.73 -0.39
C SER A 345 14.92 -14.14 0.96
N ILE A 346 14.99 -14.89 2.07
CA ILE A 346 14.84 -14.33 3.42
C ILE A 346 15.95 -13.31 3.68
N GLN A 347 17.21 -13.70 3.42
CA GLN A 347 18.36 -12.81 3.61
C GLN A 347 18.24 -11.54 2.77
N ASN A 348 17.89 -11.67 1.48
CA ASN A 348 17.66 -10.55 0.58
C ASN A 348 16.56 -9.62 1.11
N THR A 349 15.46 -10.17 1.63
CA THR A 349 14.37 -9.38 2.21
C THR A 349 14.84 -8.57 3.42
N LEU A 350 15.66 -9.17 4.29
CA LEU A 350 16.22 -8.47 5.45
C LEU A 350 17.22 -7.37 5.02
N ILE A 351 18.14 -7.67 4.10
CA ILE A 351 19.12 -6.71 3.59
C ILE A 351 18.41 -5.52 2.95
N ILE A 352 17.47 -5.80 2.03
CA ILE A 352 16.75 -4.77 1.29
C ILE A 352 15.85 -3.98 2.24
N GLY A 353 15.09 -4.65 3.11
CA GLY A 353 14.15 -4.03 4.04
C GLY A 353 14.84 -3.13 5.07
N LEU A 354 15.88 -3.62 5.74
CA LEU A 354 16.60 -2.85 6.76
C LEU A 354 17.39 -1.68 6.13
N SER A 355 18.05 -1.92 4.99
CA SER A 355 18.77 -0.85 4.29
C SER A 355 17.81 0.23 3.80
N THR A 356 16.66 -0.16 3.23
CA THR A 356 15.63 0.79 2.79
C THR A 356 15.09 1.57 3.97
N ALA A 357 14.78 0.93 5.10
CA ALA A 357 14.30 1.62 6.30
C ALA A 357 15.31 2.66 6.83
N LEU A 358 16.59 2.30 6.94
CA LEU A 358 17.64 3.19 7.44
C LEU A 358 17.85 4.39 6.50
N LEU A 359 18.00 4.13 5.19
CA LEU A 359 18.24 5.17 4.19
C LEU A 359 17.01 6.08 4.01
N SER A 360 15.80 5.50 4.09
CA SER A 360 14.54 6.23 4.06
C SER A 360 14.45 7.22 5.22
N VAL A 361 14.73 6.78 6.45
CA VAL A 361 14.72 7.66 7.62
C VAL A 361 15.64 8.86 7.43
N ALA A 362 16.86 8.62 6.96
CA ALA A 362 17.83 9.70 6.70
C ALA A 362 17.37 10.65 5.58
N LEU A 363 16.93 10.11 4.44
CA LEU A 363 16.50 10.91 3.30
C LEU A 363 15.22 11.69 3.59
N TYR A 364 14.20 11.04 4.14
CA TYR A 364 12.89 11.64 4.35
C TYR A 364 12.92 12.73 5.40
N SER A 365 13.69 12.53 6.49
CA SER A 365 13.89 13.55 7.52
C SER A 365 14.61 14.77 6.96
N ALA A 366 15.65 14.58 6.14
CA ALA A 366 16.37 15.68 5.51
C ALA A 366 15.49 16.45 4.51
N VAL A 367 14.71 15.74 3.69
CA VAL A 367 13.76 16.36 2.75
C VAL A 367 12.69 17.15 3.51
N ALA A 368 12.10 16.57 4.56
CA ALA A 368 11.11 17.24 5.40
C ALA A 368 11.69 18.49 6.09
N TYR A 369 12.91 18.40 6.62
CA TYR A 369 13.60 19.53 7.24
C TYR A 369 13.80 20.67 6.23
N VAL A 370 14.26 20.38 5.01
CA VAL A 370 14.43 21.43 3.98
C VAL A 370 13.10 22.06 3.60
N ILE A 371 12.03 21.28 3.47
CA ILE A 371 10.69 21.80 3.13
C ILE A 371 10.16 22.74 4.23
N VAL A 372 10.40 22.42 5.51
CA VAL A 372 9.79 23.16 6.64
C VAL A 372 10.68 24.30 7.15
N ARG A 373 11.98 24.08 7.30
CA ARG A 373 12.88 24.97 8.04
C ARG A 373 13.75 25.86 7.16
N VAL A 374 13.95 25.48 5.89
CA VAL A 374 14.85 26.21 4.99
C VAL A 374 14.04 27.13 4.09
N ARG A 375 14.31 28.43 4.16
CA ARG A 375 13.75 29.42 3.22
C ARG A 375 14.40 29.23 1.84
N PHE A 376 13.84 28.32 1.05
CA PHE A 376 14.35 27.94 -0.27
C PHE A 376 13.27 28.14 -1.33
N PHE A 377 13.59 28.86 -2.40
CA PHE A 377 12.63 29.23 -3.46
C PHE A 377 11.97 28.01 -4.14
N ALA A 378 12.69 26.88 -4.21
CA ALA A 378 12.19 25.63 -4.80
C ALA A 378 11.79 24.58 -3.73
N ALA A 379 11.52 24.97 -2.49
CA ALA A 379 10.98 24.06 -1.46
C ALA A 379 9.64 23.43 -1.91
N GLY A 380 8.80 24.18 -2.62
CA GLY A 380 7.56 23.67 -3.20
C GLY A 380 7.78 22.63 -4.32
N ALA A 381 8.90 22.72 -5.05
CA ALA A 381 9.28 21.71 -6.05
C ALA A 381 9.78 20.43 -5.37
N LEU A 382 10.54 20.56 -4.27
CA LEU A 382 10.97 19.43 -3.46
C LEU A 382 9.78 18.71 -2.81
N ASP A 383 8.82 19.46 -2.26
CA ASP A 383 7.57 18.91 -1.73
C ASP A 383 6.81 18.18 -2.85
N PHE A 384 6.67 18.78 -4.04
CA PHE A 384 6.04 18.11 -5.19
C PHE A 384 6.74 16.81 -5.60
N LEU A 385 8.07 16.81 -5.70
CA LEU A 385 8.85 15.61 -6.04
C LEU A 385 8.72 14.51 -4.99
N SER A 386 8.46 14.85 -3.73
CA SER A 386 8.19 13.86 -2.69
C SER A 386 6.81 13.21 -2.80
N TRP A 387 5.86 13.83 -3.52
CA TRP A 387 4.52 13.28 -3.77
C TRP A 387 4.45 12.45 -5.06
N LEU A 388 5.26 12.78 -6.06
CA LEU A 388 5.17 12.19 -7.40
C LEU A 388 5.36 10.66 -7.42
N PRO A 389 6.28 10.04 -6.66
CA PRO A 389 6.44 8.58 -6.69
C PRO A 389 5.24 7.78 -6.18
N PHE A 390 4.45 8.33 -5.25
CA PHE A 390 3.27 7.66 -4.71
C PHE A 390 2.15 7.50 -5.75
N THR A 391 2.24 8.17 -6.89
CA THR A 391 1.25 8.10 -7.96
C THR A 391 1.68 7.19 -9.10
N LEU A 392 2.83 6.52 -8.98
CA LEU A 392 3.38 5.67 -10.02
C LEU A 392 3.09 4.20 -9.67
N PRO A 393 2.45 3.44 -10.57
CA PRO A 393 2.36 1.99 -10.44
C PRO A 393 3.75 1.39 -10.28
N GLY A 394 3.88 0.44 -9.34
CA GLY A 394 5.16 -0.19 -9.03
C GLY A 394 5.83 -0.78 -10.28
N VAL A 395 5.05 -1.42 -11.17
CA VAL A 395 5.56 -1.99 -12.43
C VAL A 395 6.17 -0.93 -13.34
N LEU A 396 5.62 0.29 -13.37
CA LEU A 396 6.18 1.38 -14.18
C LEU A 396 7.44 1.94 -13.58
N LEU A 397 7.47 2.13 -12.25
CA LEU A 397 8.67 2.51 -11.55
C LEU A 397 9.78 1.47 -11.81
N SER A 398 9.43 0.18 -11.74
CA SER A 398 10.31 -0.94 -12.07
C SER A 398 10.82 -0.86 -13.51
N LEU A 399 9.94 -0.59 -14.49
CA LEU A 399 10.30 -0.46 -15.90
C LEU A 399 11.19 0.76 -16.19
N GLY A 400 10.91 1.91 -15.55
CA GLY A 400 11.73 3.12 -15.70
C GLY A 400 13.13 2.94 -15.12
N TYR A 401 13.23 2.28 -13.97
CA TYR A 401 14.52 1.88 -13.40
C TYR A 401 15.24 0.84 -14.27
N LEU A 402 14.51 -0.09 -14.90
CA LEU A 402 15.10 -1.05 -15.83
C LEU A 402 15.78 -0.32 -17.00
N TRP A 403 15.13 0.69 -17.59
CA TRP A 403 15.74 1.54 -18.62
C TRP A 403 16.94 2.33 -18.11
N MET A 404 16.87 2.85 -16.89
CA MET A 404 17.97 3.58 -16.28
C MET A 404 19.21 2.71 -16.10
N PHE A 405 19.05 1.53 -15.51
CA PHE A 405 20.17 0.66 -15.16
C PHE A 405 20.69 -0.16 -16.34
N LEU A 406 19.82 -0.67 -17.23
CA LEU A 406 20.27 -1.43 -18.40
C LEU A 406 20.59 -0.56 -19.62
N GLY A 407 19.91 0.58 -19.78
CA GLY A 407 20.11 1.46 -20.93
C GLY A 407 21.48 2.14 -20.91
N LEU A 408 21.90 2.65 -19.75
CA LEU A 408 23.13 3.42 -19.62
C LEU A 408 24.35 2.55 -19.27
N PRO A 409 25.44 2.58 -20.07
CA PRO A 409 26.65 1.80 -19.79
C PRO A 409 27.22 2.00 -18.37
N MET A 410 27.14 3.22 -17.83
CA MET A 410 27.63 3.55 -16.48
C MET A 410 26.86 2.82 -15.36
N PHE A 411 25.56 2.59 -15.53
CA PHE A 411 24.72 1.98 -14.48
C PHE A 411 24.48 0.48 -14.68
N ARG A 412 24.80 -0.08 -15.86
CA ARG A 412 24.67 -1.53 -16.14
C ARG A 412 25.30 -2.45 -15.09
N PRO A 413 26.51 -2.17 -14.54
CA PRO A 413 27.11 -3.03 -13.53
C PRO A 413 26.31 -3.09 -12.22
N LEU A 414 25.44 -2.11 -11.96
CA LEU A 414 24.61 -2.07 -10.77
C LEU A 414 23.32 -2.87 -10.95
N TYR A 415 22.92 -3.22 -12.17
CA TYR A 415 21.72 -4.02 -12.43
C TYR A 415 21.81 -5.37 -11.72
N GLY A 416 20.72 -5.77 -11.08
CA GLY A 416 20.67 -6.99 -10.28
C GLY A 416 21.33 -6.90 -8.91
N SER A 417 21.87 -5.76 -8.50
CA SER A 417 22.34 -5.51 -7.12
C SER A 417 21.20 -5.09 -6.18
N HIS A 418 21.38 -5.28 -4.87
CA HIS A 418 20.40 -4.84 -3.86
C HIS A 418 20.16 -3.33 -3.91
N LEU A 419 21.16 -2.54 -4.31
CA LEU A 419 21.07 -1.07 -4.38
C LEU A 419 19.95 -0.60 -5.30
N VAL A 420 19.75 -1.26 -6.44
CA VAL A 420 18.69 -0.91 -7.40
C VAL A 420 17.31 -1.11 -6.77
N LEU A 421 17.13 -2.23 -6.06
CA LEU A 421 15.88 -2.56 -5.36
C LEU A 421 15.63 -1.58 -4.22
N ILE A 422 16.66 -1.27 -3.42
CA ILE A 422 16.58 -0.30 -2.31
C ILE A 422 16.16 1.08 -2.81
N LEU A 423 16.77 1.58 -3.90
CA LEU A 423 16.41 2.89 -4.47
C LEU A 423 14.96 2.92 -4.96
N ALA A 424 14.51 1.88 -5.68
CA ALA A 424 13.15 1.78 -6.17
C ALA A 424 12.12 1.74 -5.02
N LEU A 425 12.40 0.97 -3.97
CA LEU A 425 11.52 0.80 -2.81
C LEU A 425 11.49 2.05 -1.92
N MET A 426 12.63 2.72 -1.76
CA MET A 426 12.73 4.00 -1.05
C MET A 426 11.87 5.09 -1.71
N LEU A 427 11.72 5.08 -3.04
CA LEU A 427 10.80 6.01 -3.69
C LEU A 427 9.33 5.68 -3.43
N GLY A 428 8.97 4.40 -3.34
CA GLY A 428 7.59 4.00 -3.03
C GLY A 428 7.09 4.50 -1.66
N GLY A 429 7.99 4.65 -0.68
CA GLY A 429 7.66 5.09 0.69
C GLY A 429 7.82 6.60 0.95
N ILE A 430 8.40 7.37 0.01
CA ILE A 430 8.87 8.73 0.29
C ILE A 430 7.78 9.70 0.71
N THR A 431 6.61 9.64 0.08
CA THR A 431 5.51 10.56 0.38
C THR A 431 5.07 10.42 1.83
N LEU A 432 4.81 9.20 2.29
CA LEU A 432 4.35 8.96 3.65
C LEU A 432 5.43 9.34 4.66
N GLY A 433 6.68 8.96 4.43
CA GLY A 433 7.76 9.23 5.36
C GLY A 433 8.11 10.72 5.48
N VAL A 434 8.11 11.45 4.36
CA VAL A 434 8.31 12.91 4.35
C VAL A 434 7.15 13.62 5.03
N GLN A 435 5.88 13.25 4.77
CA GLN A 435 4.74 13.90 5.41
C GLN A 435 4.68 13.66 6.92
N LEU A 436 4.98 12.45 7.41
CA LEU A 436 5.07 12.17 8.86
C LEU A 436 6.17 13.00 9.53
N SER A 437 7.34 13.08 8.90
CA SER A 437 8.46 13.89 9.42
C SER A 437 8.13 15.39 9.37
N LYS A 438 7.52 15.86 8.27
CA LYS A 438 7.12 17.26 8.03
C LYS A 438 6.08 17.72 9.04
N THR A 439 5.03 16.93 9.27
CA THR A 439 3.95 17.26 10.22
C THR A 439 4.47 17.36 11.65
N THR A 440 5.39 16.47 12.05
CA THR A 440 6.04 16.54 13.36
C THR A 440 6.96 17.75 13.49
N LEU A 441 7.75 18.05 12.45
CA LEU A 441 8.61 19.24 12.41
C LEU A 441 7.82 20.55 12.50
N LEU A 442 6.63 20.63 11.90
CA LEU A 442 5.76 21.79 12.00
C LEU A 442 5.20 21.99 13.42
N GLN A 443 5.06 20.93 14.20
CA GLN A 443 4.63 20.99 15.60
C GLN A 443 5.76 21.39 16.54
N LEU A 444 7.01 21.08 16.20
CA LEU A 444 8.18 21.54 16.91
C LEU A 444 8.46 23.01 16.51
N GLY A 445 8.44 23.95 17.46
CA GLY A 445 8.85 25.33 17.19
C GLY A 445 10.34 25.42 16.77
N SER A 446 10.77 26.57 16.24
CA SER A 446 12.16 26.77 15.77
C SER A 446 13.11 27.26 16.87
N GLU A 447 12.63 27.46 18.09
CA GLU A 447 13.36 28.15 19.17
C GLU A 447 14.60 27.38 19.61
N LEU A 448 14.52 26.04 19.69
CA LEU A 448 15.67 25.20 20.05
C LEU A 448 16.77 25.21 18.97
N GLU A 449 16.37 25.35 17.70
CA GLU A 449 17.32 25.45 16.59
C GLU A 449 17.99 26.83 16.57
N GLU A 450 17.23 27.89 16.83
CA GLU A 450 17.74 29.26 16.96
C GLU A 450 18.70 29.39 18.15
N ALA A 451 18.34 28.85 19.32
CA ALA A 451 19.21 28.81 20.49
C ALA A 451 20.53 28.06 20.19
N SER A 452 20.46 26.93 19.48
CA SER A 452 21.66 26.20 19.06
C SER A 452 22.54 27.01 18.13
N ARG A 453 21.97 27.82 17.22
CA ARG A 453 22.74 28.68 16.31
C ARG A 453 23.37 29.86 17.03
N VAL A 454 22.65 30.48 17.99
CA VAL A 454 23.19 31.56 18.84
C VAL A 454 24.35 31.04 19.70
N ALA A 455 24.28 29.80 20.17
CA ALA A 455 25.38 29.12 20.88
C ALA A 455 26.57 28.70 19.97
N GLY A 456 26.60 29.13 18.71
CA GLY A 456 27.68 28.82 17.76
C GLY A 456 27.55 27.45 17.06
N GLY A 457 26.41 26.78 17.19
CA GLY A 457 26.15 25.51 16.53
C GLY A 457 26.02 25.64 15.01
N SER A 458 26.74 24.79 14.27
CA SER A 458 26.58 24.67 12.82
C SER A 458 25.28 23.94 12.45
N TRP A 459 24.81 24.10 11.22
CA TRP A 459 23.59 23.44 10.74
C TRP A 459 23.58 21.91 10.99
N LEU A 460 24.69 21.24 10.69
CA LEU A 460 24.80 19.79 10.87
C LEU A 460 24.80 19.40 12.36
N LEU A 461 25.42 20.22 13.20
CA LEU A 461 25.41 20.02 14.65
C LEU A 461 23.99 20.17 15.21
N THR A 462 23.29 21.25 14.85
CA THR A 462 21.91 21.51 15.26
C THR A 462 20.98 20.40 14.77
N TYR A 463 21.09 20.00 13.50
CA TYR A 463 20.27 18.92 12.95
C TYR A 463 20.51 17.60 13.70
N ARG A 464 21.77 17.21 13.90
CA ARG A 464 22.10 15.92 14.51
C ARG A 464 21.84 15.86 16.01
N ARG A 465 22.11 16.93 16.76
CA ARG A 465 22.04 16.93 18.23
C ARG A 465 20.74 17.52 18.80
N VAL A 466 20.00 18.31 18.03
CA VAL A 466 18.74 18.93 18.49
C VAL A 466 17.57 18.32 17.74
N VAL A 467 17.57 18.41 16.40
CA VAL A 467 16.39 18.05 15.60
C VAL A 467 16.19 16.53 15.52
N LEU A 468 17.23 15.76 15.19
CA LEU A 468 17.12 14.30 15.04
C LEU A 468 16.64 13.59 16.31
N PRO A 469 17.15 13.90 17.53
CA PRO A 469 16.63 13.30 18.76
C PRO A 469 15.15 13.62 19.02
N LEU A 470 14.74 14.87 18.76
CA LEU A 470 13.33 15.28 18.90
C LEU A 470 12.42 14.60 17.88
N LEU A 471 12.93 14.33 16.67
CA LEU A 471 12.22 13.55 15.65
C LEU A 471 12.32 12.03 15.86
N GLY A 472 13.21 11.55 16.74
CA GLY A 472 13.44 10.12 17.00
C GLY A 472 12.17 9.26 17.05
N PRO A 473 11.13 9.64 17.81
CA PRO A 473 9.81 9.00 17.81
C PRO A 473 9.20 8.74 16.43
N VAL A 474 9.09 9.80 15.62
CA VAL A 474 8.45 9.73 14.31
C VAL A 474 9.37 9.03 13.32
N LEU A 475 10.69 9.21 13.43
CA LEU A 475 11.67 8.55 12.57
C LEU A 475 11.69 7.03 12.78
N LEU A 476 11.52 6.56 14.02
CA LEU A 476 11.35 5.15 14.30
C LEU A 476 10.08 4.60 13.62
N THR A 477 8.97 5.35 13.71
CA THR A 477 7.72 5.00 13.02
C THR A 477 7.89 4.96 11.51
N VAL A 478 8.57 5.95 10.92
CA VAL A 478 8.90 5.99 9.49
C VAL A 478 9.75 4.79 9.09
N GLY A 479 10.78 4.44 9.88
CA GLY A 479 11.62 3.27 9.62
C GLY A 479 10.85 1.95 9.64
N ILE A 480 9.96 1.77 10.63
CA ILE A 480 9.06 0.60 10.70
C ILE A 480 8.18 0.52 9.45
N LEU A 481 7.51 1.62 9.11
CA LEU A 481 6.61 1.66 7.96
C LEU A 481 7.36 1.39 6.65
N SER A 482 8.55 1.96 6.47
CA SER A 482 9.42 1.70 5.33
C SER A 482 9.83 0.23 5.25
N PHE A 483 10.22 -0.40 6.36
CA PHE A 483 10.54 -1.83 6.39
C PHE A 483 9.33 -2.68 6.00
N VAL A 484 8.19 -2.44 6.64
CA VAL A 484 6.94 -3.20 6.42
C VAL A 484 6.52 -3.10 4.95
N GLN A 485 6.49 -1.89 4.38
CA GLN A 485 6.15 -1.68 2.98
C GLN A 485 7.11 -2.39 2.04
N THR A 486 8.41 -2.32 2.32
CA THR A 486 9.45 -2.92 1.49
C THR A 486 9.39 -4.45 1.51
N SER A 487 9.20 -5.05 2.69
CA SER A 487 9.19 -6.50 2.89
C SER A 487 8.08 -7.22 2.12
N ARG A 488 6.99 -6.52 1.82
CA ARG A 488 5.82 -7.05 1.09
C ARG A 488 5.67 -6.54 -0.34
N ASN A 489 6.56 -5.67 -0.80
CA ASN A 489 6.43 -5.07 -2.13
C ASN A 489 6.84 -6.07 -3.21
N VAL A 490 6.02 -6.19 -4.25
CA VAL A 490 6.26 -7.09 -5.39
C VAL A 490 6.37 -6.26 -6.67
N SER A 491 5.37 -5.43 -6.95
CA SER A 491 5.26 -4.66 -8.20
C SER A 491 6.46 -3.76 -8.50
N SER A 492 7.07 -3.09 -7.50
CA SER A 492 8.20 -2.19 -7.72
C SER A 492 9.52 -2.91 -8.07
N VAL A 493 9.64 -4.19 -7.70
CA VAL A 493 10.88 -4.97 -7.84
C VAL A 493 10.79 -6.07 -8.90
N VAL A 494 9.59 -6.36 -9.42
CA VAL A 494 9.30 -7.51 -10.29
C VAL A 494 10.12 -7.54 -11.59
N LEU A 495 10.53 -6.38 -12.13
CA LEU A 495 11.35 -6.27 -13.34
C LEU A 495 12.84 -6.02 -13.04
N LEU A 496 13.21 -5.76 -11.78
CA LEU A 496 14.57 -5.37 -11.38
C LEU A 496 15.32 -6.50 -10.69
N ALA A 497 14.60 -7.36 -9.97
CA ALA A 497 15.19 -8.44 -9.20
C ALA A 497 15.69 -9.57 -10.12
N THR A 498 16.90 -10.04 -9.86
CA THR A 498 17.49 -11.23 -10.48
C THR A 498 17.40 -12.42 -9.52
N SER A 499 17.85 -13.61 -9.92
CA SER A 499 17.91 -14.78 -9.04
C SER A 499 18.72 -14.52 -7.76
N GLY A 500 19.82 -13.76 -7.84
CA GLY A 500 20.69 -13.48 -6.70
C GLY A 500 20.14 -12.45 -5.69
N THR A 501 19.27 -11.53 -6.12
CA THR A 501 18.72 -10.45 -5.27
C THR A 501 17.21 -10.54 -5.07
N ARG A 502 16.63 -11.70 -5.37
CA ARG A 502 15.19 -11.96 -5.28
C ARG A 502 14.69 -11.85 -3.83
N PRO A 503 13.78 -10.92 -3.50
CA PRO A 503 13.14 -10.86 -2.18
C PRO A 503 12.07 -11.95 -2.03
N LEU A 504 11.72 -12.26 -0.79
CA LEU A 504 10.77 -13.32 -0.43
C LEU A 504 9.35 -13.02 -0.94
N SER A 505 8.94 -11.75 -0.99
CA SER A 505 7.67 -11.32 -1.58
C SER A 505 7.55 -11.70 -3.06
N LEU A 506 8.64 -11.60 -3.81
CA LEU A 506 8.69 -11.97 -5.23
C LEU A 506 8.77 -13.49 -5.41
N LEU A 507 9.55 -14.18 -4.56
CA LEU A 507 9.58 -15.65 -4.56
C LEU A 507 8.20 -16.25 -4.24
N GLN A 508 7.45 -15.62 -3.33
CA GLN A 508 6.07 -16.00 -3.04
C GLN A 508 5.18 -15.86 -4.28
N LEU A 509 5.30 -14.77 -5.04
CA LEU A 509 4.57 -14.60 -6.29
C LEU A 509 4.92 -15.71 -7.29
N ASP A 510 6.19 -16.07 -7.41
CA ASP A 510 6.63 -17.14 -8.31
C ASP A 510 5.99 -18.49 -7.94
N TYR A 511 5.94 -18.84 -6.64
CA TYR A 511 5.24 -20.06 -6.20
C TYR A 511 3.76 -20.03 -6.56
N LEU A 512 3.07 -18.91 -6.32
CA LEU A 512 1.64 -18.77 -6.61
C LEU A 512 1.33 -18.89 -8.11
N THR A 513 2.14 -18.25 -8.95
CA THR A 513 1.97 -18.29 -10.42
C THR A 513 2.32 -19.66 -11.01
N GLN A 514 3.10 -20.48 -10.31
CA GLN A 514 3.42 -21.86 -10.66
C GLN A 514 2.47 -22.90 -10.04
N GLY A 515 1.45 -22.47 -9.29
CA GLY A 515 0.50 -23.37 -8.62
C GLY A 515 1.05 -24.08 -7.39
N GLN A 516 2.21 -23.67 -6.88
CA GLN A 516 2.84 -24.22 -5.66
C GLN A 516 2.30 -23.51 -4.41
N TYR A 517 1.00 -23.66 -4.14
CA TYR A 517 0.29 -22.92 -3.09
C TYR A 517 0.84 -23.18 -1.68
N GLU A 518 1.31 -24.38 -1.39
CA GLU A 518 1.84 -24.75 -0.08
C GLU A 518 3.18 -24.05 0.20
N ALA A 519 4.11 -24.06 -0.77
CA ALA A 519 5.36 -23.33 -0.68
C ALA A 519 5.13 -21.80 -0.64
N GLY A 520 4.20 -21.30 -1.46
CA GLY A 520 3.73 -19.91 -1.41
C GLY A 520 3.12 -19.53 -0.06
N GLY A 521 2.43 -20.46 0.60
CA GLY A 521 1.90 -20.31 1.95
C GLY A 521 3.01 -20.17 2.99
N VAL A 522 4.01 -21.06 2.95
CA VAL A 522 5.18 -20.99 3.85
C VAL A 522 5.90 -19.65 3.68
N ALA A 523 6.18 -19.24 2.45
CA ALA A 523 6.77 -17.93 2.16
C ALA A 523 5.92 -16.78 2.73
N GLY A 524 4.60 -16.86 2.54
CA GLY A 524 3.66 -15.86 3.05
C GLY A 524 3.64 -15.75 4.58
N VAL A 525 3.65 -16.88 5.29
CA VAL A 525 3.73 -16.91 6.76
C VAL A 525 5.05 -16.29 7.22
N VAL A 526 6.16 -16.61 6.58
CA VAL A 526 7.47 -16.03 6.94
C VAL A 526 7.48 -14.51 6.71
N VAL A 527 6.90 -14.00 5.61
CA VAL A 527 6.75 -12.55 5.41
C VAL A 527 5.94 -11.93 6.54
N VAL A 528 4.77 -12.49 6.88
CA VAL A 528 3.92 -12.00 7.99
C VAL A 528 4.72 -11.97 9.31
N LEU A 529 5.43 -13.05 9.64
CA LEU A 529 6.24 -13.14 10.86
C LEU A 529 7.37 -12.12 10.87
N LEU A 530 8.07 -11.91 9.76
CA LEU A 530 9.14 -10.90 9.66
C LEU A 530 8.57 -9.49 9.88
N THR A 531 7.45 -9.16 9.24
CA THR A 531 6.77 -7.87 9.37
C THR A 531 6.34 -7.62 10.82
N ILE A 532 5.69 -8.60 11.45
CA ILE A 532 5.22 -8.49 12.85
C ILE A 532 6.40 -8.39 13.82
N SER A 533 7.42 -9.24 13.66
CA SER A 533 8.57 -9.30 14.57
C SER A 533 9.31 -7.96 14.61
N ILE A 534 9.55 -7.35 13.44
CA ILE A 534 10.24 -6.07 13.36
C ILE A 534 9.38 -4.92 13.86
N ALA A 535 8.07 -4.93 13.59
CA ALA A 535 7.16 -3.95 14.17
C ALA A 535 7.13 -4.01 15.71
N LEU A 536 7.11 -5.23 16.30
CA LEU A 536 7.14 -5.42 17.75
C LEU A 536 8.48 -5.02 18.38
N LEU A 537 9.60 -5.40 17.75
CA LEU A 537 10.94 -5.02 18.20
C LEU A 537 11.09 -3.50 18.23
N ALA A 538 10.68 -2.84 17.17
CA ALA A 538 10.77 -1.40 17.07
C ALA A 538 9.80 -0.70 18.05
N ARG A 539 8.60 -1.23 18.29
CA ARG A 539 7.72 -0.71 19.35
C ARG A 539 8.36 -0.81 20.74
N ARG A 540 8.98 -1.95 21.08
CA ARG A 540 9.70 -2.12 22.36
C ARG A 540 10.84 -1.12 22.50
N PHE A 541 11.61 -0.92 21.43
CA PHE A 541 12.70 0.06 21.41
C PHE A 541 12.20 1.50 21.57
N GLY A 542 11.11 1.86 20.90
CA GLY A 542 10.48 3.18 21.05
C GLY A 542 10.03 3.47 22.49
N LEU A 543 9.38 2.49 23.13
CA LEU A 543 8.96 2.61 24.54
C LEU A 543 10.16 2.79 25.48
N SER A 544 11.29 2.13 25.23
CA SER A 544 12.52 2.27 26.04
C SER A 544 13.18 3.64 25.92
N LEU A 545 12.95 4.36 24.81
CA LEU A 545 13.47 5.72 24.59
C LEU A 545 12.56 6.82 25.15
N GLY A 546 11.54 6.46 25.96
CA GLY A 546 10.59 7.42 26.54
C GLY A 546 9.56 7.95 25.54
N VAL A 547 9.48 7.36 24.34
CA VAL A 547 8.51 7.70 23.31
C VAL A 547 7.15 7.11 23.69
N GLY A 548 6.34 7.88 24.41
CA GLY A 548 4.97 7.51 24.77
C GLY A 548 4.58 7.67 26.24
N GLN A 549 5.42 8.26 27.10
CA GLN A 549 4.96 8.66 28.44
C GLN A 549 4.20 9.99 28.36
N GLU A 550 2.92 9.94 27.97
CA GLU A 550 1.96 10.79 28.68
C GLU A 550 1.91 10.24 30.11
N ARG A 551 2.74 10.80 31.00
CA ARG A 551 2.49 10.61 32.43
C ARG A 551 1.10 11.19 32.68
N PRO A 552 0.15 10.44 33.27
CA PRO A 552 -1.06 11.08 33.77
C PRO A 552 -0.60 12.18 34.73
N ASN A 553 -0.94 13.43 34.42
CA ASN A 553 -0.71 14.52 35.36
C ASN A 553 -1.44 14.18 36.66
N PRO A 554 -0.78 14.32 37.83
CA PRO A 554 -1.40 14.06 39.13
C PRO A 554 -2.61 14.96 39.38
#